data_AF-A0A496SHR9-F1
#
_entry.id   AF-A0A496SHR9-F1
#
_cell.length_a   1.000
_cell.length_b   1.000
_cell.length_c   1.000
_cell.angle_alpha   90.00
_cell.angle_beta   90.00
_cell.angle_gamma   90.00
#
_symmetry.space_group_name_H-M   'P 1'
#
loop_
_entity.id
_entity.type
_entity.pdbx_description
1 polymer ?
#
loop_
_entity_poly.entity_id
_entity_poly.type
_entity_poly.pdbx_seq_one_letter_code
_entity_poly.pdbx_strand_id
1 'polypeptide(L)' 'MKPKDLVGVSVFLVAFGVYLKTMAPTVSFWDCGEFIATSHILGVPHPPGAPLFILVGRVFSMLLPIWDVARRVNFIS' A
#
# COMPACT_ATOMS: atom_id res chain seq x y z
N MET A 1 29.16 7.89 6.79
CA MET A 1 27.89 8.56 6.43
C MET A 1 28.07 10.05 6.67
N LYS A 2 27.78 10.92 5.70
CA LYS A 2 27.91 12.37 5.90
C LYS A 2 26.76 12.87 6.78
N PRO A 3 26.89 14.02 7.48
CA PRO A 3 25.82 14.55 8.33
C PRO A 3 24.47 14.70 7.60
N LYS A 4 24.51 15.12 6.33
CA LYS A 4 23.32 15.20 5.47
C LYS A 4 22.65 13.85 5.20
N ASP A 5 23.42 12.77 5.11
CA ASP A 5 22.90 11.43 4.86
C ASP A 5 22.17 10.91 6.12
N LEU A 6 22.69 11.22 7.32
CA LEU A 6 22.05 10.90 8.60
C LEU A 6 20.72 11.64 8.76
N VAL A 7 20.68 12.92 8.43
CA VAL A 7 19.44 13.71 8.45
C VAL A 7 18.43 13.12 7.46
N GLY A 8 18.85 12.80 6.24
CA GLY A 8 17.98 12.17 5.24
C GLY A 8 17.37 10.85 5.71
N VAL A 9 18.18 9.95 6.29
CA VAL A 9 17.69 8.68 6.86
C VAL A 9 16.71 8.94 8.00
N SER A 10 16.99 9.89 8.88
CA SER A 10 16.09 10.22 10.00
C SER A 10 14.72 10.70 9.53
N VAL A 11 14.68 11.58 8.53
CA VAL A 11 13.44 12.09 7.94
C VAL A 11 12.66 10.95 7.29
N PHE A 12 13.33 10.08 6.54
CA PHE A 12 12.71 8.91 5.94
C PHE A 12 12.08 7.99 6.99
N LEU A 13 12.81 7.64 8.06
CA LEU A 13 12.29 6.75 9.10
C LEU A 13 11.10 7.35 9.85
N VAL A 14 11.13 8.66 10.14
CA VAL A 14 10.00 9.34 10.78
C VAL A 14 8.78 9.35 9.86
N ALA A 15 8.94 9.74 8.60
CA ALA A 15 7.85 9.76 7.63
C ALA A 15 7.25 8.36 7.40
N PHE A 16 8.11 7.34 7.25
CA PHE A 16 7.70 5.96 7.08
C PHE A 16 6.99 5.41 8.33
N GLY A 17 7.48 5.73 9.52
CA GLY A 17 6.83 5.37 10.78
C GLY A 17 5.44 6.00 10.95
N VAL A 18 5.29 7.27 10.56
CA VAL A 18 3.98 7.94 10.53
C VAL A 18 3.05 7.25 9.55
N TYR A 19 3.51 6.96 8.31
CA TYR A 19 2.74 6.24 7.31
C TYR A 19 2.21 4.90 7.82
N LEU A 20 3.07 4.05 8.40
CA LEU A 20 2.67 2.75 8.94
C LEU A 20 1.64 2.85 10.06
N LYS A 21 1.69 3.94 10.85
CA LYS A 21 0.78 4.19 11.96
C LYS A 21 -0.58 4.72 11.48
N THR A 22 -0.61 5.49 10.40
CA THR A 22 -1.82 6.15 9.90
C THR A 22 -2.48 5.46 8.72
N MET A 23 -1.79 4.50 8.07
CA MET A 23 -2.35 3.67 7.00
C MET A 23 -3.61 2.94 7.48
N ALA A 24 -4.65 2.94 6.64
CA ALA A 24 -5.90 2.25 6.94
C ALA A 24 -5.66 0.75 7.16
N PRO A 25 -6.08 0.16 8.29
CA PRO A 25 -5.87 -1.26 8.56
C PRO A 25 -6.84 -2.17 7.79
N THR A 26 -7.96 -1.62 7.33
CA THR A 26 -9.06 -2.35 6.69
C THR A 26 -9.53 -1.62 5.43
N VAL A 27 -10.62 -2.10 4.84
CA VAL A 27 -11.27 -1.46 3.70
C VAL A 27 -11.82 -0.08 4.10
N SER A 28 -11.36 0.96 3.40
CA SER A 28 -11.89 2.33 3.51
C SER A 28 -13.09 2.52 2.59
N PHE A 29 -13.86 3.56 2.86
CA PHE A 29 -15.00 3.94 2.01
C PHE A 29 -14.55 4.27 0.57
N TRP A 30 -15.49 4.13 -0.38
CA TRP A 30 -15.33 4.46 -1.79
C TRP A 30 -14.48 3.42 -2.58
N ASP A 31 -13.53 3.89 -3.39
CA ASP A 31 -12.79 3.06 -4.36
C ASP A 31 -11.82 2.07 -3.70
N CYS A 32 -11.40 2.29 -2.46
CA CYS A 32 -10.39 1.45 -1.81
C CYS A 32 -10.79 -0.02 -1.79
N GLY A 33 -12.06 -0.33 -1.48
CA GLY A 33 -12.56 -1.70 -1.45
C GLY A 33 -12.49 -2.39 -2.80
N GLU A 34 -12.81 -1.66 -3.86
CA GLU A 34 -12.74 -2.16 -5.23
C GLU A 34 -11.29 -2.40 -5.65
N PHE A 35 -10.38 -1.47 -5.37
CA PHE A 35 -8.95 -1.62 -5.69
C PHE A 35 -8.30 -2.76 -4.90
N ILE A 36 -8.68 -2.96 -3.64
CA ILE A 36 -8.23 -4.11 -2.84
C ILE A 36 -8.76 -5.42 -3.44
N ALA A 37 -10.05 -5.50 -3.76
CA ALA A 37 -10.67 -6.70 -4.31
C ALA A 37 -10.08 -7.06 -5.68
N THR A 38 -9.99 -6.08 -6.58
CA THR A 38 -9.43 -6.26 -7.93
C THR A 38 -7.94 -6.57 -7.90
N SER A 39 -7.17 -5.98 -6.97
CA SER A 39 -5.77 -6.40 -6.72
C SER A 39 -5.67 -7.84 -6.22
N HIS A 40 -6.58 -8.28 -5.36
CA HIS A 40 -6.57 -9.64 -4.81
C HIS A 40 -6.99 -10.71 -5.83
N ILE A 41 -7.92 -10.40 -6.75
CA ILE A 41 -8.42 -11.38 -7.74
C ILE A 41 -7.83 -11.20 -9.14
N LEU A 42 -6.98 -10.19 -9.37
CA LEU A 42 -6.59 -9.71 -10.72
C LEU A 42 -7.81 -9.33 -11.58
N GLY A 43 -8.71 -8.55 -10.99
CA GLY A 43 -9.85 -7.95 -11.68
C GLY A 43 -9.53 -6.58 -12.27
N VAL A 44 -10.50 -5.99 -12.95
CA VAL A 44 -10.43 -4.62 -13.48
C VAL A 44 -11.39 -3.75 -12.68
N PRO A 45 -10.92 -2.70 -11.98
CA PRO A 45 -11.81 -1.76 -11.30
C PRO A 45 -12.57 -0.92 -12.34
N HIS A 46 -13.53 -0.13 -11.87
CA HIS A 46 -14.28 0.79 -12.69
C HIS A 46 -13.33 1.66 -13.56
N PRO A 47 -13.79 2.12 -14.74
CA PRO A 47 -12.94 2.88 -15.65
C PRO A 47 -12.24 4.05 -14.94
N PRO A 48 -10.91 4.21 -15.10
CA PRO A 48 -10.07 3.69 -16.19
C PRO A 48 -9.28 2.39 -15.91
N GLY A 49 -9.56 1.63 -14.85
CA GLY A 49 -9.00 0.27 -14.66
C GLY A 49 -7.60 0.14 -14.02
N ALA A 50 -6.81 1.22 -13.89
CA ALA A 50 -5.56 1.31 -13.11
C ALA A 50 -4.61 0.07 -13.13
N PRO A 51 -4.21 -0.45 -14.31
CA PRO A 51 -3.57 -1.77 -14.44
C PRO A 51 -2.25 -1.92 -13.66
N LEU A 52 -1.40 -0.87 -13.61
CA LEU A 52 -0.14 -0.93 -12.86
C LEU A 52 -0.39 -1.09 -11.36
N PHE A 53 -1.35 -0.36 -10.81
CA PHE A 53 -1.70 -0.47 -9.39
C PHE A 53 -2.20 -1.87 -9.07
N ILE A 54 -3.08 -2.45 -9.91
CA ILE A 54 -3.62 -3.79 -9.71
C ILE A 54 -2.50 -4.85 -9.73
N LEU A 55 -1.53 -4.74 -10.64
CA LEU A 55 -0.40 -5.67 -10.72
C LEU A 55 0.51 -5.57 -9.48
N VAL A 56 0.85 -4.36 -9.03
CA VAL A 56 1.65 -4.17 -7.80
C VAL A 56 0.86 -4.62 -6.58
N GLY A 57 -0.42 -4.25 -6.49
CA GLY A 57 -1.35 -4.67 -5.45
C GLY A 57 -1.50 -6.19 -5.39
N ARG A 58 -1.49 -6.90 -6.53
CA ARG A 58 -1.50 -8.36 -6.58
C ARG A 58 -0.27 -8.95 -5.92
N VAL A 59 0.92 -8.43 -6.24
CA VAL A 59 2.18 -8.90 -5.62
C VAL A 59 2.10 -8.69 -4.10
N PHE A 60 1.72 -7.50 -3.65
CA PHE A 60 1.67 -7.19 -2.21
C PHE A 60 0.54 -7.93 -1.48
N SER A 61 -0.58 -8.24 -2.14
CA SER A 61 -1.64 -9.07 -1.56
C SER A 61 -1.14 -10.47 -1.18
N MET A 62 -0.12 -11.00 -1.87
CA MET A 62 0.49 -12.30 -1.60
C MET A 62 1.63 -12.24 -0.56
N LEU A 63 2.31 -11.10 -0.45
CA LEU A 63 3.43 -10.91 0.49
C LEU A 63 2.93 -10.61 1.91
N LEU A 64 3.82 -10.70 2.90
CA LEU A 64 3.53 -10.37 4.31
C LEU A 64 2.25 -11.08 4.85
N PRO A 65 2.23 -12.44 4.89
CA PRO A 65 1.04 -13.22 5.23
C PRO A 65 0.48 -12.95 6.64
N ILE A 66 1.21 -12.18 7.46
CA ILE A 66 0.86 -11.76 8.82
C ILE A 66 -0.21 -10.66 8.89
N TRP A 67 -0.45 -9.90 7.81
CA TRP A 67 -1.45 -8.84 7.77
C TRP A 67 -2.68 -9.26 6.98
N ASP A 68 -3.84 -8.62 7.17
CA ASP A 68 -4.98 -8.83 6.28
C ASP A 68 -4.70 -8.29 4.87
N VAL A 69 -5.36 -8.87 3.86
CA VAL A 69 -5.19 -8.48 2.45
C VAL A 69 -5.39 -6.98 2.24
N ALA A 70 -6.40 -6.40 2.89
CA ALA A 70 -6.67 -4.96 2.81
C ALA A 70 -5.46 -4.13 3.24
N ARG A 71 -4.85 -4.48 4.38
CA ARG A 71 -3.69 -3.78 4.92
C ARG A 71 -2.46 -3.93 4.03
N ARG A 72 -2.27 -5.09 3.39
CA ARG A 72 -1.17 -5.34 2.45
C ARG A 72 -1.28 -4.51 1.18
N VAL A 73 -2.48 -4.34 0.65
CA VAL A 73 -2.72 -3.49 -0.52
C VAL A 73 -2.65 -2.00 -0.13
N ASN A 74 -3.16 -1.62 1.04
CA ASN A 74 -3.03 -0.23 1.52
C ASN A 74 -1.56 0.19 1.72
N PHE A 75 -0.64 -0.75 1.97
CA PHE A 75 0.79 -0.48 2.17
C PHE A 75 1.52 0.06 0.94
N ILE A 76 0.97 -0.13 -0.25
CA ILE A 76 1.55 0.40 -1.49
C ILE A 76 0.92 1.72 -1.94
N SER A 77 -0.05 2.21 -1.18
CA SER A 77 -0.93 3.31 -1.56
C SER A 77 -0.61 4.61 -0.86
#